data_AF-A0A3Q4GTG2-F1
#
_entry.id   AF-A0A3Q4GTG2-F1
#
_cell.length_a   1.000
_cell.length_b   1.000
_cell.length_c   1.000
_cell.angle_alpha   90.00
_cell.angle_beta   90.00
_cell.angle_gamma   90.00
#
_symmetry.space_group_name_H-M   'P 1'
#
loop_
_entity.id
_entity.type
_entity.pdbx_description
1 polymer ?
#
loop_
_entity_poly.entity_id
_entity_poly.type
_entity_poly.pdbx_seq_one_letter_code
_entity_poly.pdbx_strand_id
1 'polypeptide(L)'
;GSRARNQQRYHDDGISDEEIDGRRMFDLEEKVNSERFSSDRVLRMDGKDFTYAFIQRGGLRDPVVFEKPDGLGIKMPDPDFSVNDVKMFVGSRRMIDVMDVSTQKGTEMSMAQWTRYYETPPCQREKLYNVISLEFSHTKLENWVKRPATVDLIDWVDNMWPRHLKERQRDSTNSINDMQYPKVQKYCLMSVEGCYTDFHIDFGGTSVWYHILRGSKVFWLIPPTPQNLELYENWVLSGKQGDVFLGDRTESQEGG
;
A
#
# COMPACT_ATOMS: atom_id res chain seq x y z
N GLY A 1 -70.87 -9.77 8.29
CA GLY A 1 -69.43 -10.04 8.05
C GLY A 1 -68.79 -8.81 7.44
N SER A 2 -67.53 -8.44 7.70
CA SER A 2 -66.27 -9.23 7.69
C SER A 2 -65.83 -9.58 6.26
N ARG A 3 -64.64 -9.19 5.76
CA ARG A 3 -63.44 -8.56 6.36
C ARG A 3 -62.84 -7.52 5.41
N ALA A 4 -62.29 -6.43 5.94
CA ALA A 4 -61.25 -5.67 5.24
C ALA A 4 -59.91 -6.45 5.29
N ARG A 5 -59.08 -6.37 4.25
CA ARG A 5 -57.71 -6.91 4.26
C ARG A 5 -56.74 -5.77 4.58
N ASN A 6 -56.10 -5.83 5.75
CA ASN A 6 -54.89 -5.04 5.99
C ASN A 6 -53.77 -5.58 5.09
N GLN A 7 -53.26 -4.76 4.18
CA GLN A 7 -51.90 -4.93 3.68
C GLN A 7 -50.97 -4.29 4.70
N GLN A 8 -50.29 -5.11 5.51
CA GLN A 8 -49.12 -4.64 6.24
C GLN A 8 -48.04 -4.32 5.20
N ARG A 9 -47.68 -3.03 5.09
CA ARG A 9 -46.41 -2.66 4.50
C ARG A 9 -45.33 -3.19 5.43
N TYR A 10 -44.59 -4.19 4.97
CA TYR A 10 -43.25 -4.40 5.50
C TYR A 10 -42.44 -3.18 5.08
N HIS A 11 -41.98 -2.41 6.07
CA HIS A 11 -40.81 -1.57 5.87
C HIS A 11 -39.64 -2.53 5.80
N ASP A 12 -39.21 -2.79 4.57
CA ASP A 12 -37.93 -3.39 4.29
C ASP A 12 -36.91 -2.27 4.49
N ASP A 13 -36.36 -2.16 5.70
CA ASP A 13 -35.32 -1.19 6.05
C ASP A 13 -34.00 -1.69 5.44
N GLY A 14 -33.97 -1.67 4.11
CA GLY A 14 -32.97 -2.28 3.24
C GLY A 14 -31.62 -1.59 3.27
N ILE A 15 -30.90 -1.77 4.38
CA ILE A 15 -29.44 -1.87 4.38
C ILE A 15 -29.10 -2.92 3.32
N SER A 16 -28.43 -2.53 2.24
CA SER A 16 -28.03 -3.49 1.22
C SER A 16 -26.95 -4.42 1.79
N ASP A 17 -26.84 -5.65 1.28
CA ASP A 17 -25.76 -6.55 1.67
C ASP A 17 -24.37 -5.91 1.43
N GLU A 18 -24.26 -4.98 0.47
CA GLU A 18 -23.07 -4.17 0.20
C GLU A 18 -22.70 -3.17 1.31
N GLU A 19 -23.67 -2.65 2.08
CA GLU A 19 -23.39 -1.80 3.27
C GLU A 19 -22.91 -2.63 4.47
N ILE A 20 -23.27 -3.93 4.53
CA ILE A 20 -22.78 -4.86 5.55
C ILE A 20 -21.35 -5.31 5.20
N ASP A 21 -21.11 -5.67 3.94
CA ASP A 21 -19.82 -6.14 3.39
C ASP A 21 -18.69 -5.08 3.44
N GLY A 22 -19.00 -3.82 3.76
CA GLY A 22 -18.04 -2.73 3.92
C GLY A 22 -17.72 -2.31 5.37
N ARG A 23 -18.25 -3.01 6.38
CA ARG A 23 -18.20 -2.55 7.79
C ARG A 23 -17.24 -3.37 8.65
N ARG A 24 -16.03 -2.86 8.87
CA ARG A 24 -15.04 -3.46 9.80
C ARG A 24 -15.63 -3.66 11.20
N MET A 25 -15.45 -4.85 11.76
CA MET A 25 -15.93 -5.22 13.10
C MET A 25 -14.91 -4.93 14.22
N PHE A 26 -13.70 -4.49 13.85
CA PHE A 26 -12.65 -4.06 14.76
C PHE A 26 -12.43 -2.54 14.68
N ASP A 27 -12.12 -1.91 15.81
CA ASP A 27 -11.79 -0.49 15.88
C ASP A 27 -10.31 -0.28 15.52
N LEU A 28 -10.03 0.55 14.52
CA LEU A 28 -8.66 0.87 14.10
C LEU A 28 -7.97 1.86 15.03
N GLU A 29 -8.69 2.78 15.66
CA GLU A 29 -8.09 3.73 16.59
C GLU A 29 -7.63 3.00 17.86
N GLU A 30 -8.34 1.95 18.28
CA GLU A 30 -7.86 1.00 19.30
C GLU A 30 -6.53 0.38 18.89
N LYS A 31 -6.39 -0.14 17.65
CA LYS A 31 -5.15 -0.81 17.21
C LYS A 31 -3.98 0.14 16.96
N VAL A 32 -4.22 1.41 16.62
CA VAL A 32 -3.19 2.45 16.47
C VAL A 32 -2.62 2.88 17.82
N ASN A 33 -3.47 2.96 18.86
CA ASN A 33 -3.08 3.44 20.19
C ASN A 33 -2.73 2.31 21.18
N SER A 34 -2.69 1.04 20.73
CA SER A 34 -2.44 -0.13 21.58
C SER A 34 -0.96 -0.47 21.71
N GLU A 35 -0.46 -0.50 22.95
CA GLU A 35 0.92 -0.90 23.29
C GLU A 35 1.20 -2.40 23.03
N ARG A 36 0.15 -3.22 22.77
CA ARG A 36 0.24 -4.67 22.50
C ARG A 36 1.16 -5.01 21.31
N PHE A 37 1.24 -4.13 20.32
CA PHE A 37 1.95 -4.39 19.05
C PHE A 37 3.42 -3.94 19.06
N SER A 38 4.05 -3.93 20.24
CA SER A 38 5.46 -3.59 20.42
C SER A 38 6.39 -4.73 19.98
N SER A 39 7.52 -4.38 19.34
CA SER A 39 8.58 -5.32 18.96
C SER A 39 9.91 -4.59 18.74
N ASP A 40 11.01 -5.28 19.04
CA ASP A 40 12.40 -4.87 18.86
C ASP A 40 12.99 -5.24 17.48
N ARG A 41 12.29 -6.08 16.70
CA ARG A 41 12.71 -6.62 15.40
C ARG A 41 13.00 -5.58 14.30
N VAL A 42 12.64 -4.31 14.50
CA VAL A 42 12.86 -3.24 13.51
C VAL A 42 14.24 -2.62 13.69
N LEU A 43 15.17 -2.96 12.81
CA LEU A 43 16.54 -2.47 12.84
C LEU A 43 16.60 -0.98 12.48
N ARG A 44 17.18 -0.16 13.36
CA ARG A 44 17.50 1.25 13.08
C ARG A 44 18.99 1.40 12.77
N MET A 45 19.33 2.07 11.66
CA MET A 45 20.73 2.30 11.27
C MET A 45 20.88 3.58 10.42
N ASP A 46 22.12 4.06 10.26
CA ASP A 46 22.44 5.11 9.29
C ASP A 46 22.47 4.54 7.86
N GLY A 47 22.06 5.34 6.87
CA GLY A 47 22.02 4.92 5.47
C GLY A 47 23.39 4.54 4.88
N LYS A 48 24.48 5.02 5.50
CA LYS A 48 25.87 4.67 5.15
C LYS A 48 26.21 3.18 5.40
N ASP A 49 25.53 2.54 6.36
CA ASP A 49 25.84 1.18 6.80
C ASP A 49 25.03 0.13 6.02
N PHE A 50 23.92 0.55 5.40
CA PHE A 50 23.08 -0.25 4.51
C PHE A 50 23.77 -0.52 3.17
N THR A 51 24.77 -1.38 3.22
CA THR A 51 25.66 -1.74 2.10
C THR A 51 25.32 -3.12 1.53
N TYR A 52 25.83 -3.42 0.34
CA TYR A 52 25.78 -4.78 -0.21
C TYR A 52 26.41 -5.81 0.77
N ALA A 53 27.47 -5.43 1.48
CA ALA A 53 28.12 -6.28 2.49
C ALA A 53 27.27 -6.48 3.76
N PHE A 54 26.35 -5.58 4.09
CA PHE A 54 25.32 -5.81 5.12
C PHE A 54 24.33 -6.88 4.63
N ILE A 55 23.81 -6.74 3.40
CA ILE A 55 22.85 -7.69 2.81
C ILE A 55 23.47 -9.09 2.66
N GLN A 56 24.74 -9.20 2.27
CA GLN A 56 25.46 -10.48 2.21
C GLN A 56 25.60 -11.19 3.57
N ARG A 57 25.56 -10.46 4.69
CA ARG A 57 25.66 -11.03 6.05
C ARG A 57 24.29 -11.35 6.65
N GLY A 58 23.35 -10.40 6.57
CA GLY A 58 22.04 -10.49 7.21
C GLY A 58 20.93 -11.04 6.30
N GLY A 59 21.15 -11.18 5.00
CA GLY A 59 20.18 -11.71 4.05
C GLY A 59 18.89 -10.88 3.88
N LEU A 60 18.90 -9.61 4.33
CA LEU A 60 17.74 -8.69 4.36
C LEU A 60 16.49 -9.33 5.00
N ARG A 61 16.67 -9.98 6.16
CA ARG A 61 15.59 -10.72 6.86
C ARG A 61 14.69 -9.86 7.73
N ASP A 62 15.21 -8.77 8.28
CA ASP A 62 14.52 -7.94 9.25
C ASP A 62 14.17 -6.56 8.66
N PRO A 63 13.04 -5.93 9.04
CA PRO A 63 12.69 -4.59 8.60
C PRO A 63 13.74 -3.56 9.03
N VAL A 64 14.12 -2.66 8.12
CA VAL A 64 15.12 -1.60 8.39
C VAL A 64 14.48 -0.22 8.28
N VAL A 65 14.70 0.62 9.29
CA VAL A 65 14.24 2.01 9.35
C VAL A 65 15.44 2.97 9.39
N PHE A 66 15.37 4.00 8.55
CA PHE A 66 16.32 5.09 8.48
C PHE A 66 15.62 6.39 8.87
N GLU A 67 16.05 7.03 9.96
CA GLU A 67 15.46 8.30 10.42
C GLU A 67 15.88 9.49 9.55
N LYS A 68 16.93 9.31 8.74
CA LYS A 68 17.46 10.31 7.79
C LYS A 68 17.84 9.64 6.47
N PRO A 69 17.76 10.36 5.33
CA PRO A 69 18.10 9.83 4.02
C PRO A 69 19.62 9.77 3.76
N ASP A 70 20.43 10.36 4.64
CA ASP A 70 21.88 10.48 4.50
C ASP A 70 22.57 9.11 4.31
N GLY A 71 23.45 9.03 3.31
CA GLY A 71 24.16 7.80 2.94
C GLY A 71 23.39 6.83 2.04
N LEU A 72 22.04 6.86 2.00
CA LEU A 72 21.26 5.93 1.17
C LEU A 72 21.43 6.14 -0.34
N GLY A 73 21.83 7.34 -0.77
CA GLY A 73 21.93 7.71 -2.19
C GLY A 73 20.58 7.93 -2.89
N ILE A 74 19.48 8.03 -2.14
CA ILE A 74 18.16 8.35 -2.71
C ILE A 74 18.13 9.74 -3.36
N LYS A 75 17.14 9.94 -4.24
CA LYS A 75 16.73 11.27 -4.71
C LYS A 75 15.21 11.35 -4.59
N MET A 76 14.70 12.48 -4.13
CA MET A 76 13.27 12.78 -4.05
C MET A 76 12.95 14.14 -4.68
N PRO A 77 11.68 14.44 -4.95
CA PRO A 77 11.18 15.80 -5.12
C PRO A 77 11.37 16.64 -3.84
N ASP A 78 11.04 17.92 -3.94
CA ASP A 78 10.97 18.83 -2.80
C ASP A 78 9.86 18.42 -1.79
N PRO A 79 10.00 18.65 -0.47
CA PRO A 79 8.96 18.35 0.52
C PRO A 79 7.58 19.01 0.27
N ASP A 80 7.53 20.16 -0.42
CA ASP A 80 6.26 20.82 -0.76
C ASP A 80 5.51 20.15 -1.92
N PHE A 81 6.17 19.25 -2.67
CA PHE A 81 5.64 18.57 -3.85
C PHE A 81 4.26 17.93 -3.61
N SER A 82 3.30 18.22 -4.50
CA SER A 82 1.88 17.93 -4.28
C SER A 82 1.32 16.82 -5.17
N VAL A 83 0.12 16.33 -4.83
CA VAL A 83 -0.66 15.41 -5.69
C VAL A 83 -1.00 16.07 -7.04
N ASN A 84 -1.19 17.38 -7.06
CA ASN A 84 -1.32 18.15 -8.29
C ASN A 84 -0.04 18.09 -9.14
N ASP A 85 1.15 18.11 -8.54
CA ASP A 85 2.40 17.96 -9.27
C ASP A 85 2.56 16.53 -9.80
N VAL A 86 2.27 15.49 -9.01
CA VAL A 86 2.20 14.09 -9.50
C VAL A 86 1.36 14.02 -10.77
N LYS A 87 0.15 14.59 -10.76
CA LYS A 87 -0.74 14.70 -11.93
C LYS A 87 -0.08 15.41 -13.13
N MET A 88 0.70 16.48 -12.93
CA MET A 88 1.42 17.15 -14.01
C MET A 88 2.58 16.32 -14.57
N PHE A 89 3.26 15.52 -13.74
CA PHE A 89 4.37 14.68 -14.17
C PHE A 89 3.95 13.34 -14.81
N VAL A 90 2.81 12.74 -14.40
CA VAL A 90 2.28 11.47 -14.96
C VAL A 90 1.14 11.65 -15.97
N GLY A 91 0.53 12.84 -16.03
CA GLY A 91 -0.50 13.22 -16.99
C GLY A 91 -1.94 13.16 -16.45
N SER A 92 -2.68 14.27 -16.58
CA SER A 92 -4.04 14.44 -16.00
C SER A 92 -5.10 13.42 -16.45
N ARG A 93 -4.95 12.84 -17.65
CA ARG A 93 -5.87 11.82 -18.19
C ARG A 93 -5.42 10.38 -17.91
N ARG A 94 -4.27 10.17 -17.24
CA ARG A 94 -3.82 8.82 -16.88
C ARG A 94 -4.84 8.20 -15.91
N MET A 95 -5.35 7.03 -16.28
CA MET A 95 -6.15 6.19 -15.37
C MET A 95 -5.22 5.58 -14.31
N ILE A 96 -5.75 5.45 -13.09
CA ILE A 96 -5.09 4.83 -11.94
C ILE A 96 -6.10 3.94 -11.21
N ASP A 97 -5.60 2.87 -10.60
CA ASP A 97 -6.38 2.08 -9.65
C ASP A 97 -6.47 2.85 -8.32
N VAL A 98 -7.63 2.76 -7.69
CA VAL A 98 -7.97 3.39 -6.42
C VAL A 98 -8.70 2.38 -5.56
N MET A 99 -8.25 2.19 -4.33
CA MET A 99 -8.90 1.32 -3.36
C MET A 99 -9.97 2.09 -2.60
N ASP A 100 -11.19 1.57 -2.58
CA ASP A 100 -12.23 1.95 -1.62
C ASP A 100 -11.87 1.35 -0.26
N VAL A 101 -11.54 2.20 0.72
CA VAL A 101 -10.96 1.79 2.02
C VAL A 101 -11.95 1.01 2.89
N SER A 102 -13.25 1.20 2.70
CA SER A 102 -14.28 0.50 3.48
C SER A 102 -14.42 -0.95 3.01
N THR A 103 -14.44 -1.17 1.69
CA THR A 103 -14.64 -2.49 1.09
C THR A 103 -13.35 -3.21 0.69
N GLN A 104 -12.20 -2.52 0.72
CA GLN A 104 -10.91 -2.93 0.15
C GLN A 104 -10.95 -3.25 -1.37
N LYS A 105 -12.06 -2.94 -2.07
CA LYS A 105 -12.25 -3.22 -3.50
C LYS A 105 -11.61 -2.13 -4.37
N GLY A 106 -11.07 -2.55 -5.51
CA GLY A 106 -10.51 -1.64 -6.51
C GLY A 106 -11.57 -0.98 -7.39
N THR A 107 -11.34 0.28 -7.74
CA THR A 107 -12.05 1.05 -8.77
C THR A 107 -11.04 1.88 -9.57
N GLU A 108 -11.44 2.42 -10.71
CA GLU A 108 -10.57 3.25 -11.57
C GLU A 108 -11.04 4.71 -11.60
N MET A 109 -10.09 5.65 -11.66
CA MET A 109 -10.36 7.04 -12.06
C MET A 109 -9.14 7.69 -12.71
N SER A 110 -9.33 8.86 -13.34
CA SER A 110 -8.20 9.63 -13.85
C SER A 110 -7.46 10.38 -12.73
N MET A 111 -6.16 10.64 -12.92
CA MET A 111 -5.36 11.50 -12.03
C MET A 111 -5.99 12.89 -11.78
N ALA A 112 -6.76 13.42 -12.73
CA ALA A 112 -7.51 14.66 -12.55
C ALA A 112 -8.66 14.52 -11.53
N GLN A 113 -9.41 13.41 -11.57
CA GLN A 113 -10.47 13.10 -10.59
C GLN A 113 -9.85 12.83 -9.23
N TRP A 114 -8.79 12.01 -9.16
CA TRP A 114 -8.06 11.72 -7.93
C TRP A 114 -7.52 12.97 -7.24
N THR A 115 -6.90 13.89 -7.99
CA THR A 115 -6.38 15.14 -7.43
C THR A 115 -7.50 15.99 -6.82
N ARG A 116 -8.63 16.12 -7.53
CA ARG A 116 -9.80 16.85 -7.02
C ARG A 116 -10.39 16.20 -5.77
N TYR A 117 -10.42 14.86 -5.70
CA TYR A 117 -10.83 14.14 -4.50
C TYR A 117 -9.88 14.41 -3.32
N TYR A 118 -8.56 14.34 -3.56
CA TYR A 118 -7.54 14.58 -2.53
C TYR A 118 -7.64 16.01 -1.96
N GLU A 119 -7.83 17.00 -2.83
CA GLU A 119 -8.03 18.42 -2.49
C GLU A 119 -9.41 18.73 -1.86
N THR A 120 -10.36 17.79 -1.90
CA THR A 120 -11.68 17.95 -1.27
C THR A 120 -11.55 17.88 0.26
N PRO A 121 -12.11 18.82 1.05
CA PRO A 121 -12.03 18.80 2.52
C PRO A 121 -12.57 17.50 3.14
N PRO A 122 -12.00 16.99 4.25
CA PRO A 122 -12.40 15.71 4.85
C PRO A 122 -13.92 15.59 5.11
N CYS A 123 -14.57 16.65 5.60
CA CYS A 123 -16.01 16.70 5.86
C CYS A 123 -16.91 16.70 4.60
N GLN A 124 -16.32 16.71 3.40
CA GLN A 124 -17.01 16.66 2.11
C GLN A 124 -16.67 15.39 1.31
N ARG A 125 -15.89 14.45 1.88
CA ARG A 125 -15.54 13.19 1.24
C ARG A 125 -16.59 12.12 1.57
N GLU A 126 -17.42 11.79 0.59
CA GLU A 126 -18.44 10.72 0.69
C GLU A 126 -17.85 9.32 0.94
N LYS A 127 -16.61 9.10 0.47
CA LYS A 127 -15.86 7.83 0.59
C LYS A 127 -14.40 8.08 0.94
N LEU A 128 -13.77 7.11 1.61
CA LEU A 128 -12.32 7.05 1.80
C LEU A 128 -11.69 6.25 0.65
N TYR A 129 -10.84 6.91 -0.12
CA TYR A 129 -10.14 6.34 -1.27
C TYR A 129 -8.62 6.44 -1.08
N ASN A 130 -7.90 5.42 -1.53
CA ASN A 130 -6.45 5.30 -1.35
C ASN A 130 -5.76 4.89 -2.67
N VAL A 131 -4.64 5.51 -3.03
CA VAL A 131 -3.83 5.12 -4.20
C VAL A 131 -2.51 4.51 -3.72
N ILE A 132 -2.30 3.23 -4.05
CA ILE A 132 -1.09 2.48 -3.67
C ILE A 132 -0.33 1.87 -4.87
N SER A 133 -0.93 1.81 -6.05
CA SER A 133 -0.45 1.06 -7.21
C SER A 133 0.15 1.90 -8.36
N LEU A 134 0.27 3.22 -8.21
CA LEU A 134 0.73 4.11 -9.28
C LEU A 134 2.24 3.96 -9.57
N GLU A 135 2.63 3.01 -10.43
CA GLU A 135 4.00 2.92 -10.96
C GLU A 135 4.24 4.01 -12.02
N PHE A 136 5.25 4.84 -11.79
CA PHE A 136 5.53 6.05 -12.57
C PHE A 136 6.82 5.97 -13.42
N SER A 137 7.41 4.77 -13.58
CA SER A 137 8.49 4.58 -14.56
C SER A 137 7.98 4.90 -15.97
N HIS A 138 8.85 5.45 -16.83
CA HIS A 138 8.55 6.01 -18.15
C HIS A 138 7.63 7.25 -18.15
N THR A 139 7.39 7.86 -16.97
CA THR A 139 6.82 9.22 -16.87
C THR A 139 7.91 10.26 -16.61
N LYS A 140 7.56 11.56 -16.65
CA LYS A 140 8.52 12.62 -16.30
C LYS A 140 8.97 12.55 -14.82
N LEU A 141 8.15 11.98 -13.93
CA LEU A 141 8.44 11.85 -12.50
C LEU A 141 9.65 10.93 -12.24
N GLU A 142 9.92 10.00 -13.15
CA GLU A 142 10.99 9.00 -12.99
C GLU A 142 12.37 9.63 -12.73
N ASN A 143 12.65 10.78 -13.35
CA ASN A 143 13.92 11.49 -13.24
C ASN A 143 14.11 12.23 -11.90
N TRP A 144 13.05 12.31 -11.09
CA TRP A 144 13.04 12.99 -9.79
C TRP A 144 13.16 12.03 -8.61
N VAL A 145 12.79 10.75 -8.79
CA VAL A 145 12.89 9.72 -7.74
C VAL A 145 13.98 8.69 -8.04
N LYS A 146 14.89 8.51 -7.08
CA LYS A 146 15.82 7.38 -7.01
C LYS A 146 15.66 6.66 -5.68
N ARG A 147 15.61 5.33 -5.73
CA ARG A 147 15.66 4.42 -4.59
C ARG A 147 17.07 4.35 -3.98
N PRO A 148 17.28 3.70 -2.82
CA PRO A 148 18.60 3.59 -2.22
C PRO A 148 19.56 2.84 -3.16
N ALA A 149 20.80 3.32 -3.28
CA ALA A 149 21.77 2.80 -4.24
C ALA A 149 22.08 1.30 -4.04
N THR A 150 22.00 0.81 -2.80
CA THR A 150 22.17 -0.60 -2.47
C THR A 150 21.06 -1.50 -3.05
N VAL A 151 19.86 -0.97 -3.32
CA VAL A 151 18.76 -1.72 -3.96
C VAL A 151 19.05 -1.96 -5.45
N ASP A 152 19.68 -1.00 -6.14
CA ASP A 152 20.11 -1.16 -7.53
C ASP A 152 21.14 -2.31 -7.70
N LEU A 153 21.88 -2.65 -6.63
CA LEU A 153 22.85 -3.75 -6.60
C LEU A 153 22.23 -5.15 -6.41
N ILE A 154 20.95 -5.24 -6.01
CA ILE A 154 20.30 -6.53 -5.69
C ILE A 154 19.02 -6.80 -6.48
N ASP A 155 18.39 -5.78 -7.07
CA ASP A 155 17.14 -5.95 -7.82
C ASP A 155 17.32 -6.82 -9.06
N TRP A 156 16.51 -7.88 -9.16
CA TRP A 156 16.50 -8.81 -10.29
C TRP A 156 16.07 -8.14 -11.61
N VAL A 157 15.26 -7.09 -11.58
CA VAL A 157 14.85 -6.37 -12.80
C VAL A 157 16.02 -5.62 -13.45
N ASP A 158 16.98 -5.11 -12.66
CA ASP A 158 18.15 -4.39 -13.17
C ASP A 158 19.34 -5.33 -13.46
N ASN A 159 19.46 -6.41 -12.69
CA ASN A 159 20.62 -7.31 -12.73
C ASN A 159 20.39 -8.61 -13.52
N MET A 160 19.15 -9.08 -13.67
CA MET A 160 18.82 -10.39 -14.28
C MET A 160 17.93 -10.29 -15.52
N TRP A 161 17.08 -9.27 -15.65
CA TRP A 161 16.25 -9.10 -16.85
C TRP A 161 17.11 -8.66 -18.07
N PRO A 162 16.83 -9.14 -19.30
CA PRO A 162 17.58 -8.72 -20.47
C PRO A 162 17.43 -7.20 -20.70
N ARG A 163 18.52 -6.44 -20.53
CA ARG A 163 18.50 -4.96 -20.56
C ARG A 163 17.83 -4.38 -21.80
N HIS A 164 18.13 -4.94 -22.98
CA HIS A 164 17.53 -4.54 -24.26
C HIS A 164 16.00 -4.78 -24.38
N LEU A 165 15.36 -5.52 -23.46
CA LEU A 165 13.89 -5.58 -23.32
C LEU A 165 13.40 -4.41 -22.46
N LYS A 166 14.02 -4.18 -21.30
CA LYS A 166 13.69 -3.03 -20.43
C LYS A 166 13.88 -1.69 -21.14
N GLU A 167 14.98 -1.54 -21.88
CA GLU A 167 15.29 -0.38 -22.75
C GLU A 167 14.32 -0.21 -23.94
N ARG A 168 13.49 -1.21 -24.24
CA ARG A 168 12.41 -1.14 -25.24
C ARG A 168 11.05 -0.73 -24.66
N GLN A 169 10.88 -0.66 -23.34
CA GLN A 169 9.64 -0.16 -22.75
C GLN A 169 9.37 1.29 -23.18
N ARG A 170 8.15 1.58 -23.63
CA ARG A 170 7.73 2.94 -24.01
C ARG A 170 6.45 3.38 -23.30
N ASP A 171 5.54 2.46 -23.00
CA ASP A 171 4.36 2.80 -22.23
C ASP A 171 4.67 3.01 -20.75
N SER A 172 3.93 3.94 -20.15
CA SER A 172 4.07 4.38 -18.76
C SER A 172 2.97 3.85 -17.83
N THR A 173 1.95 3.18 -18.37
CA THR A 173 0.94 2.44 -17.60
C THR A 173 1.47 1.05 -17.23
N ASN A 174 0.60 0.17 -16.73
CA ASN A 174 0.93 -1.22 -16.43
C ASN A 174 0.14 -2.20 -17.34
N SER A 175 -0.23 -1.75 -18.55
CA SER A 175 -0.79 -2.60 -19.61
C SER A 175 0.10 -3.82 -19.88
N ILE A 176 -0.40 -5.01 -19.57
CA ILE A 176 0.32 -6.27 -19.74
C ILE A 176 0.70 -6.55 -21.20
N ASN A 177 -0.07 -6.02 -22.16
CA ASN A 177 0.18 -6.21 -23.59
C ASN A 177 1.38 -5.41 -24.11
N ASP A 178 1.69 -4.28 -23.46
CA ASP A 178 2.75 -3.35 -23.86
C ASP A 178 4.03 -3.54 -23.03
N MET A 179 3.96 -4.30 -21.94
CA MET A 179 4.99 -4.43 -20.93
C MET A 179 6.15 -5.37 -21.36
N GLN A 180 7.35 -4.81 -21.51
CA GLN A 180 8.56 -5.52 -21.96
C GLN A 180 9.43 -6.07 -20.81
N TYR A 181 9.15 -5.69 -19.55
CA TYR A 181 9.84 -6.14 -18.34
C TYR A 181 8.91 -5.98 -17.13
N PRO A 182 9.17 -6.60 -15.96
CA PRO A 182 8.39 -6.36 -14.75
C PRO A 182 8.45 -4.89 -14.29
N LYS A 183 7.47 -4.08 -14.71
CA LYS A 183 7.38 -2.63 -14.43
C LYS A 183 6.77 -2.41 -13.03
N VAL A 184 7.57 -2.72 -12.02
CA VAL A 184 7.19 -2.78 -10.60
C VAL A 184 8.23 -2.13 -9.68
N GLN A 185 8.91 -1.07 -10.12
CA GLN A 185 10.12 -0.55 -9.47
C GLN A 185 9.95 0.80 -8.75
N LYS A 186 8.99 1.64 -9.18
CA LYS A 186 8.84 3.03 -8.73
C LYS A 186 7.36 3.40 -8.55
N TYR A 187 6.83 3.18 -7.35
CA TYR A 187 5.44 3.48 -6.99
C TYR A 187 5.30 4.83 -6.27
N CYS A 188 4.25 5.59 -6.59
CA CYS A 188 3.85 6.81 -5.91
C CYS A 188 2.56 6.56 -5.14
N LEU A 189 2.64 6.47 -3.82
CA LEU A 189 1.51 6.17 -2.95
C LEU A 189 0.94 7.49 -2.39
N MET A 190 -0.38 7.65 -2.50
CA MET A 190 -1.11 8.85 -2.09
C MET A 190 -2.32 8.41 -1.28
N SER A 191 -2.30 8.71 0.02
CA SER A 191 -3.36 8.35 0.96
C SER A 191 -3.90 9.60 1.63
N VAL A 192 -5.20 9.65 1.86
CA VAL A 192 -5.79 10.63 2.78
C VAL A 192 -5.75 10.10 4.22
N GLU A 193 -5.99 11.00 5.17
CA GLU A 193 -6.23 10.65 6.58
C GLU A 193 -7.37 9.63 6.71
N GLY A 194 -7.24 8.65 7.61
CA GLY A 194 -8.18 7.53 7.77
C GLY A 194 -8.05 6.39 6.75
N CYS A 195 -7.13 6.46 5.77
CA CYS A 195 -6.88 5.35 4.86
C CYS A 195 -6.23 4.13 5.54
N TYR A 196 -6.93 3.00 5.51
CA TYR A 196 -6.42 1.68 5.90
C TYR A 196 -6.30 0.76 4.66
N THR A 197 -5.23 -0.03 4.65
CA THR A 197 -5.02 -1.16 3.72
C THR A 197 -4.73 -2.38 4.58
N ASP A 198 -5.51 -3.44 4.39
CA ASP A 198 -5.51 -4.59 5.29
C ASP A 198 -4.26 -5.47 5.16
N PHE A 199 -4.09 -6.43 6.08
CA PHE A 199 -2.90 -7.30 6.11
C PHE A 199 -2.70 -8.05 4.78
N HIS A 200 -1.49 -7.96 4.23
CA HIS A 200 -1.10 -8.61 2.99
C HIS A 200 0.39 -8.98 3.00
N ILE A 201 0.78 -9.84 2.08
CA ILE A 201 2.17 -10.07 1.67
C ILE A 201 2.32 -9.44 0.27
N ASP A 202 3.36 -8.63 0.07
CA ASP A 202 3.63 -8.00 -1.23
C ASP A 202 3.78 -9.03 -2.35
N PHE A 203 3.31 -8.67 -3.55
CA PHE A 203 3.15 -9.61 -4.66
C PHE A 203 4.48 -10.31 -5.01
N GLY A 204 4.41 -11.63 -5.20
CA GLY A 204 5.59 -12.46 -5.46
C GLY A 204 6.55 -12.62 -4.29
N GLY A 205 6.20 -12.16 -3.07
CA GLY A 205 7.10 -12.15 -1.91
C GLY A 205 8.23 -11.13 -2.06
N THR A 206 7.95 -10.00 -2.71
CA THR A 206 8.94 -8.95 -2.98
C THR A 206 9.33 -8.18 -1.72
N SER A 207 10.59 -7.74 -1.65
CA SER A 207 11.04 -6.79 -0.63
C SER A 207 10.78 -5.36 -1.10
N VAL A 208 10.06 -4.58 -0.31
CA VAL A 208 9.74 -3.17 -0.60
C VAL A 208 10.71 -2.20 0.07
N TRP A 209 10.83 -1.01 -0.51
CA TRP A 209 11.46 0.15 0.12
C TRP A 209 10.43 1.29 0.13
N TYR A 210 10.38 2.08 1.21
CA TYR A 210 9.37 3.11 1.40
C TYR A 210 10.03 4.42 1.84
N HIS A 211 9.49 5.55 1.39
CA HIS A 211 9.93 6.88 1.83
C HIS A 211 8.71 7.79 2.03
N ILE A 212 8.59 8.37 3.22
CA ILE A 212 7.51 9.31 3.56
C ILE A 212 7.96 10.73 3.19
N LEU A 213 7.57 11.20 2.00
CA LEU A 213 7.87 12.56 1.56
C LEU A 213 7.10 13.62 2.37
N ARG A 214 5.85 13.31 2.75
CA ARG A 214 5.00 14.16 3.59
C ARG A 214 3.93 13.33 4.30
N GLY A 215 3.54 13.74 5.51
CA GLY A 215 2.57 13.03 6.34
C GLY A 215 3.22 11.91 7.16
N SER A 216 2.47 10.85 7.45
CA SER A 216 2.91 9.71 8.25
C SER A 216 2.23 8.40 7.78
N LYS A 217 2.75 7.27 8.25
CA LYS A 217 2.16 5.93 8.11
C LYS A 217 2.37 5.14 9.39
N VAL A 218 1.38 4.34 9.77
CA VAL A 218 1.49 3.27 10.76
C VAL A 218 1.56 1.95 10.02
N PHE A 219 2.42 1.04 10.47
CA PHE A 219 2.56 -0.32 9.92
C PHE A 219 2.52 -1.32 11.07
N TRP A 220 1.67 -2.34 10.96
CA TRP A 220 1.72 -3.53 11.81
C TRP A 220 2.50 -4.61 11.06
N LEU A 221 3.59 -5.09 11.65
CA LEU A 221 4.55 -5.98 10.97
C LEU A 221 4.50 -7.38 11.59
N ILE A 222 4.08 -8.37 10.79
CA ILE A 222 4.02 -9.78 11.18
C ILE A 222 5.23 -10.49 10.55
N PRO A 223 6.11 -11.16 11.33
CA PRO A 223 7.24 -11.88 10.76
C PRO A 223 6.77 -13.14 10.02
N PRO A 224 7.34 -13.51 8.86
CA PRO A 224 6.92 -14.66 8.05
C PRO A 224 7.47 -15.98 8.62
N THR A 225 7.08 -16.31 9.86
CA THR A 225 7.28 -17.65 10.42
C THR A 225 6.33 -18.64 9.72
N PRO A 226 6.63 -19.96 9.68
CA PRO A 226 5.72 -20.95 9.11
C PRO A 226 4.30 -20.87 9.71
N GLN A 227 4.21 -20.65 11.02
CA GLN A 227 2.95 -20.50 11.75
C GLN A 227 2.17 -19.25 11.33
N ASN A 228 2.84 -18.11 11.16
CA ASN A 228 2.19 -16.87 10.73
C ASN A 228 1.76 -16.92 9.25
N LEU A 229 2.50 -17.64 8.41
CA LEU A 229 2.13 -17.87 7.01
C LEU A 229 0.91 -18.79 6.91
N GLU A 230 0.86 -19.88 7.67
CA GLU A 230 -0.32 -20.76 7.77
C GLU A 230 -1.53 -20.01 8.34
N LEU A 231 -1.34 -19.18 9.36
CA LEU A 231 -2.39 -18.32 9.93
C LEU A 231 -2.92 -17.30 8.91
N TYR A 232 -2.03 -16.66 8.13
CA TYR A 232 -2.39 -15.73 7.06
C TYR A 232 -3.15 -16.42 5.94
N GLU A 233 -2.70 -17.59 5.46
CA GLU A 233 -3.38 -18.37 4.42
C GLU A 233 -4.80 -18.76 4.87
N ASN A 234 -4.95 -19.30 6.09
CA ASN A 234 -6.25 -19.62 6.66
C ASN A 234 -7.15 -18.38 6.88
N TRP A 235 -6.58 -17.22 7.21
CA TRP A 235 -7.33 -15.95 7.33
C TRP A 235 -7.81 -15.46 5.96
N VAL A 236 -6.96 -15.46 4.93
CA VAL A 236 -7.35 -15.09 3.56
C VAL A 236 -8.44 -16.01 3.03
N LEU A 237 -8.30 -17.32 3.21
CA LEU A 237 -9.28 -18.33 2.77
C LEU A 237 -10.62 -18.27 3.55
N SER A 238 -10.65 -17.63 4.72
CA SER A 238 -11.86 -17.57 5.55
C SER A 238 -12.92 -16.59 5.04
N GLY A 239 -12.55 -15.61 4.22
CA GLY A 239 -13.43 -14.51 3.82
C GLY A 239 -13.78 -13.53 4.95
N LYS A 240 -13.07 -13.60 6.08
CA LYS A 240 -13.36 -12.82 7.31
C LYS A 240 -12.34 -11.72 7.60
N GLN A 241 -11.76 -11.14 6.56
CA GLN A 241 -10.80 -10.03 6.66
C GLN A 241 -11.40 -8.85 7.45
N GLY A 242 -12.61 -8.39 7.08
CA GLY A 242 -13.31 -7.30 7.78
C GLY A 242 -13.76 -7.61 9.22
N ASP A 243 -13.90 -8.90 9.59
CA ASP A 243 -14.24 -9.34 10.95
C ASP A 243 -13.02 -9.33 11.89
N VAL A 244 -11.81 -9.55 11.35
CA VAL A 244 -10.65 -10.04 12.11
C VAL A 244 -9.38 -9.26 11.78
N PHE A 245 -8.95 -8.42 12.72
CA PHE A 245 -7.61 -7.84 12.71
C PHE A 245 -6.55 -8.93 12.92
N LEU A 246 -5.78 -9.27 11.87
CA LEU A 246 -4.86 -10.42 11.89
C LEU A 246 -3.79 -10.31 13.00
N GLY A 247 -3.31 -9.10 13.29
CA GLY A 247 -2.33 -8.85 14.36
C GLY A 247 -2.81 -9.22 15.76
N ASP A 248 -4.12 -9.32 16.01
CA ASP A 248 -4.65 -9.82 17.28
C ASP A 248 -4.55 -11.35 17.43
N ARG A 249 -4.37 -12.08 16.33
CA ARG A 249 -4.26 -13.55 16.28
C ARG A 249 -2.83 -14.07 16.24
N THR A 250 -1.86 -13.28 15.82
CA THR A 250 -0.45 -13.64 15.91
C THR A 250 0.02 -13.62 17.36
N GLU A 251 0.82 -14.62 17.75
CA GLU A 251 1.45 -14.62 19.07
C GLU A 251 2.46 -13.47 19.17
N SER A 252 2.35 -12.67 20.23
CA SER A 252 3.44 -11.76 20.63
C SER A 252 4.63 -12.62 21.03
N GLN A 253 5.74 -12.54 20.30
CA GLN A 253 6.99 -13.20 20.68
C GLN A 253 7.69 -12.43 21.81
N GLU A 254 7.10 -12.47 23.00
CA GLU A 254 7.80 -12.16 24.25
C GLU A 254 8.73 -13.33 24.63
N GLY A 255 10.01 -13.04 24.85
CA GLY A 255 10.95 -13.96 25.48
C GLY A 255 11.88 -14.74 24.54
N GLY A 256 13.10 -14.23 24.37
CA GLY A 256 14.27 -14.92 23.83
C GLY A 256 15.53 -14.41 24.50
#